data_AF-A0A2H1VTS4-F1
#
_entry.id   AF-A0A2H1VTS4-F1
#
_cell.length_a   1.000
_cell.length_b   1.000
_cell.length_c   1.000
_cell.angle_alpha   90.00
_cell.angle_beta   90.00
_cell.angle_gamma   90.00
#
_symmetry.space_group_name_H-M   'P 1'
#
loop_
_entity.id
_entity.type
_entity.pdbx_description
1 polymer ?
#
loop_
_entity_poly.entity_id
_entity_poly.type
_entity_poly.pdbx_seq_one_letter_code
_entity_poly.pdbx_strand_id
1 'polypeptide(L)'
;MYIDTYIAIAELYRRDLNTDMSLNLHLEESTVRSERMTPFRYSTAHTKGSVASRDVVVVAAGYPADGAPGPVRVLSLAAALQRLPDAAELAAYPGPLVKGTTHKKSVIEYCKLRARSAAHEGARDVTGYVLLWELLALMLRQNGVVVGSDIAELLMNNTREYPDSAAASRRGSGAEPREPRPEPCEPQPEPRDEDSYAPDQPAPSLDDLSRAAADAGAALDRLRELLIYGNRQEALEWAMRSGQWAHALALGGVLGRRARGLVAARWLAALPAADPLHSLHAALNVAPVPAAT
;
A
#
# COMPACT_ATOMS: atom_id res chain seq x y z
N MET A 1 53.17 21.40 -23.37
CA MET A 1 52.08 21.60 -24.36
C MET A 1 50.71 21.40 -23.71
N TYR A 2 50.46 22.02 -22.54
CA TYR A 2 49.21 21.87 -21.76
C TYR A 2 48.93 23.12 -20.90
N ILE A 3 49.47 24.27 -21.31
CA ILE A 3 49.30 25.55 -20.60
C ILE A 3 48.46 26.51 -21.46
N ASP A 4 48.54 26.41 -22.79
CA ASP A 4 47.82 27.29 -23.71
C ASP A 4 46.31 27.01 -23.82
N THR A 5 45.85 25.82 -23.44
CA THR A 5 44.41 25.48 -23.40
C THR A 5 43.70 26.01 -22.14
N TYR A 6 44.43 26.24 -21.04
CA TYR A 6 43.84 26.77 -19.80
C TYR A 6 43.60 28.28 -19.88
N ILE A 7 44.43 28.99 -20.65
CA ILE A 7 44.30 30.44 -20.90
C ILE A 7 43.10 30.71 -21.83
N ALA A 8 42.88 29.87 -22.85
CA ALA A 8 41.76 30.01 -23.77
C ALA A 8 40.38 29.79 -23.10
N ILE A 9 40.26 28.89 -22.12
CA ILE A 9 39.01 28.66 -21.38
C ILE A 9 38.76 29.77 -20.35
N ALA A 10 39.81 30.29 -19.71
CA ALA A 10 39.71 31.45 -18.83
C ALA A 10 39.31 32.73 -19.59
N GLU A 11 39.68 32.87 -20.87
CA GLU A 11 39.22 33.96 -21.73
C GLU A 11 37.79 33.77 -22.24
N LEU A 12 37.34 32.53 -22.49
CA LEU A 12 35.96 32.25 -22.91
C LEU A 12 34.95 32.47 -21.77
N TYR A 13 35.32 32.19 -20.51
CA TYR A 13 34.47 32.53 -19.35
C TYR A 13 34.57 33.98 -18.89
N ARG A 14 35.59 34.73 -19.35
CA ARG A 14 35.68 36.18 -19.13
C ARG A 14 34.70 36.96 -20.00
N ARG A 15 34.21 36.38 -21.11
CA ARG A 15 33.27 37.05 -22.03
C ARG A 15 31.86 37.25 -21.47
N ASP A 16 31.42 36.44 -20.50
CA ASP A 16 30.09 36.58 -19.89
C ASP A 16 30.09 37.30 -18.53
N LEU A 17 31.24 37.83 -18.11
CA LEU A 17 31.38 38.71 -16.93
C LEU A 17 31.58 40.19 -17.32
N ASN A 18 31.49 40.52 -18.61
CA ASN A 18 31.56 41.89 -19.09
C ASN A 18 30.17 42.54 -19.08
N THR A 19 29.63 42.85 -17.90
CA THR A 19 28.61 43.90 -17.77
C THR A 19 29.16 45.24 -17.30
N ASP A 20 30.49 45.41 -17.25
CA ASP A 20 31.11 46.66 -16.75
C ASP A 20 32.27 47.20 -17.63
N MET A 21 32.35 46.82 -18.91
CA MET A 21 33.37 47.37 -19.83
C MET A 21 32.82 48.31 -20.91
N SER A 22 31.70 48.99 -20.62
CA SER A 22 31.16 50.07 -21.47
C SER A 22 31.16 51.45 -20.80
N LEU A 23 31.84 51.64 -19.67
CA LEU A 23 31.85 52.91 -18.92
C LEU A 23 33.22 53.58 -18.76
N ASN A 24 34.26 53.13 -19.48
CA ASN A 24 35.55 53.82 -19.55
C ASN A 24 35.91 54.20 -20.99
N LEU A 25 34.99 54.88 -21.67
CA LEU A 25 35.39 55.79 -22.74
C LEU A 25 35.69 57.12 -22.07
N HIS A 26 36.94 57.56 -22.25
CA HIS A 26 37.44 58.89 -21.91
C HIS A 26 36.35 59.94 -22.07
N LEU A 27 36.02 60.66 -21.00
CA LEU A 27 35.62 62.05 -21.11
C LEU A 27 36.03 62.75 -19.82
N GLU A 28 36.91 63.73 -20.01
CA GLU A 28 37.19 64.83 -19.10
C GLU A 28 35.88 65.38 -18.52
N GLU A 29 35.95 65.86 -17.27
CA GLU A 29 34.94 66.67 -16.56
C GLU A 29 33.47 66.52 -17.00
N SER A 30 32.63 66.03 -16.08
CA SER A 30 31.15 66.09 -16.08
C SER A 30 30.42 64.88 -16.67
N THR A 31 30.15 63.86 -15.85
CA THR A 31 28.99 62.97 -16.10
C THR A 31 28.35 62.52 -14.77
N VAL A 32 27.17 63.07 -14.48
CA VAL A 32 26.21 62.47 -13.54
C VAL A 32 25.97 61.04 -14.00
N ARG A 33 26.40 60.05 -13.21
CA ARG A 33 26.13 58.64 -13.50
C ARG A 33 24.61 58.46 -13.56
N SER A 34 24.07 58.15 -14.73
CA SER A 34 22.66 57.79 -14.87
C SER A 34 22.37 56.59 -13.98
N GLU A 35 21.58 56.80 -12.93
CA GLU A 35 21.11 55.72 -12.06
C GLU A 35 20.27 54.74 -12.89
N ARG A 36 20.45 53.43 -12.65
CA ARG A 36 19.65 52.39 -13.31
C ARG A 36 18.18 52.59 -12.97
N MET A 37 17.37 52.95 -13.98
CA MET A 37 15.91 53.10 -13.85
C MET A 37 15.15 51.76 -13.79
N THR A 38 15.83 50.64 -14.02
CA THR A 38 15.26 49.30 -13.86
C THR A 38 15.41 48.85 -12.40
N PRO A 39 14.31 48.66 -11.66
CA PRO A 39 14.37 48.22 -10.27
C PRO A 39 15.08 46.86 -10.17
N PHE A 40 15.92 46.71 -9.15
CA PHE A 40 16.58 45.43 -8.90
C PHE A 40 15.55 44.35 -8.59
N ARG A 41 15.71 43.16 -9.17
CA ARG A 41 14.93 41.97 -8.77
C ARG A 41 15.14 41.66 -7.28
N TYR A 42 16.32 41.97 -6.76
CA TYR A 42 16.62 41.90 -5.34
C TYR A 42 17.50 43.07 -4.89
N SER A 43 17.14 43.71 -3.78
CA SER A 43 17.83 44.88 -3.23
C SER A 43 18.95 44.53 -2.24
N THR A 44 19.11 43.25 -1.89
CA THR A 44 20.10 42.78 -0.89
C THR A 44 21.01 41.70 -1.48
N ALA A 45 22.16 41.48 -0.86
CA ALA A 45 23.06 40.39 -1.25
C ALA A 45 22.45 39.02 -0.92
N HIS A 46 22.64 38.04 -1.80
CA HIS A 46 22.10 36.69 -1.63
C HIS A 46 23.16 35.62 -1.81
N THR A 47 22.97 34.52 -1.10
CA THR A 47 23.78 33.32 -1.27
C THR A 47 23.55 32.72 -2.65
N LYS A 48 24.62 32.40 -3.37
CA LYS A 48 24.57 31.70 -4.66
C LYS A 48 25.26 30.34 -4.54
N GLY A 49 24.53 29.28 -4.84
CA GLY A 49 25.05 27.91 -4.91
C GLY A 49 25.17 27.43 -6.35
N SER A 50 26.22 26.69 -6.67
CA SER A 50 26.35 25.92 -7.92
C SER A 50 26.86 24.52 -7.61
N VAL A 51 26.29 23.52 -8.27
CA VAL A 51 26.65 22.10 -8.09
C VAL A 51 27.37 21.62 -9.34
N ALA A 52 28.57 21.08 -9.15
CA ALA A 52 29.35 20.36 -10.16
C ALA A 52 29.37 18.86 -9.83
N SER A 53 30.02 18.04 -10.67
CA SER A 53 30.00 16.58 -10.54
C SER A 53 30.58 16.04 -9.22
N ARG A 54 31.49 16.78 -8.57
CA ARG A 54 32.17 16.35 -7.33
C ARG A 54 32.05 17.34 -6.19
N ASP A 55 31.76 18.61 -6.50
CA ASP A 55 31.85 19.72 -5.56
C ASP A 55 30.61 20.62 -5.65
N VAL A 56 30.29 21.24 -4.52
CA VAL A 56 29.27 22.27 -4.39
C VAL A 56 29.98 23.57 -4.01
N VAL A 57 29.81 24.61 -4.83
CA VAL A 57 30.37 25.94 -4.59
C VAL A 57 29.26 26.81 -4.03
N VAL A 58 29.47 27.37 -2.84
CA VAL A 58 28.53 28.28 -2.18
C VAL A 58 29.23 29.61 -1.93
N VAL A 59 28.72 30.67 -2.55
CA VAL A 59 29.12 32.06 -2.29
C VAL A 59 28.15 32.63 -1.27
N ALA A 60 28.63 33.00 -0.09
CA ALA A 60 27.78 33.60 0.95
C ALA A 60 27.35 35.01 0.54
N ALA A 61 26.19 35.44 1.03
CA ALA A 61 25.75 36.84 0.91
C ALA A 61 26.79 37.77 1.57
N GLY A 62 27.31 38.73 0.81
CA GLY A 62 28.22 39.76 1.31
C GLY A 62 27.81 41.12 0.75
N TYR A 63 27.79 42.15 1.59
CA TYR A 63 27.41 43.49 1.17
C TYR A 63 28.63 44.22 0.58
N PRO A 64 28.54 44.83 -0.61
CA PRO A 64 29.67 45.50 -1.24
C PRO A 64 30.17 46.73 -0.45
N ALA A 65 29.35 47.27 0.47
CA ALA A 65 29.75 48.37 1.36
C ALA A 65 30.76 47.93 2.45
N ASP A 66 30.85 46.63 2.74
CA ASP A 66 31.74 46.09 3.78
C ASP A 66 33.19 45.90 3.28
N GLY A 67 33.48 46.23 2.01
CA GLY A 67 34.83 46.24 1.42
C GLY A 67 35.50 44.87 1.26
N ALA A 68 34.92 43.80 1.82
CA ALA A 68 35.43 42.44 1.75
C ALA A 68 34.60 41.57 0.78
N PRO A 69 35.22 40.79 -0.11
CA PRO A 69 34.49 39.84 -0.95
C PRO A 69 33.80 38.78 -0.08
N GLY A 70 32.57 38.40 -0.44
CA GLY A 70 31.83 37.35 0.26
C GLY A 70 32.59 36.02 0.24
N PRO A 71 32.65 35.26 1.36
CA PRO A 71 33.43 34.04 1.42
C PRO A 71 32.86 32.98 0.46
N VAL A 72 33.76 32.37 -0.32
CA VAL A 72 33.45 31.25 -1.21
C VAL A 72 33.82 29.95 -0.53
N ARG A 73 32.86 29.05 -0.37
CA ARG A 73 33.04 27.72 0.20
C ARG A 73 32.95 26.68 -0.90
N VAL A 74 33.99 25.88 -1.05
CA VAL A 74 33.98 24.69 -1.92
C VAL A 74 33.84 23.48 -1.03
N LEU A 75 32.73 22.76 -1.18
CA LEU A 75 32.38 21.59 -0.38
C LEU A 75 32.38 20.36 -1.27
N SER A 76 32.94 19.25 -0.80
CA SER A 76 32.78 17.97 -1.52
C SER A 76 31.32 17.55 -1.51
N LEU A 77 30.78 17.19 -2.68
CA LEU A 77 29.43 16.66 -2.84
C LEU A 77 29.23 15.40 -2.00
N ALA A 78 30.23 14.50 -1.94
CA ALA A 78 30.15 13.30 -1.12
C ALA A 78 29.99 13.65 0.37
N ALA A 79 30.76 14.62 0.88
CA ALA A 79 30.65 15.09 2.26
C ALA A 79 29.30 15.78 2.53
N ALA A 80 28.76 16.51 1.55
CA ALA A 80 27.44 17.14 1.66
C ALA A 80 26.31 16.10 1.72
N LEU A 81 26.42 14.99 0.97
CA LEU A 81 25.42 13.92 0.91
C LEU A 81 25.47 12.96 2.09
N GLN A 82 26.58 12.85 2.84
CA GLN A 82 26.73 11.91 3.97
C GLN A 82 25.64 12.03 5.05
N ARG A 83 25.03 13.21 5.19
CA ARG A 83 23.98 13.46 6.18
C ARG A 83 22.57 13.20 5.67
N LEU A 84 22.42 12.86 4.38
CA LEU A 84 21.12 12.59 3.78
C LEU A 84 20.80 11.09 3.86
N PRO A 85 19.62 10.70 4.40
CA PRO A 85 19.23 9.30 4.49
C PRO A 85 19.13 8.64 3.11
N ASP A 86 18.63 9.36 2.11
CA ASP A 86 18.48 8.90 0.73
C ASP A 86 19.82 8.48 0.10
N ALA A 87 20.91 9.18 0.45
CA ALA A 87 22.24 8.86 -0.04
C ALA A 87 22.77 7.54 0.56
N ALA A 88 22.46 7.28 1.83
CA ALA A 88 22.79 6.01 2.48
C ALA A 88 21.94 4.86 1.90
N GLU A 89 20.66 5.13 1.62
CA GLU A 89 19.76 4.15 0.97
C GLU A 89 20.25 3.77 -0.43
N LEU A 90 20.62 4.77 -1.24
CA LEU A 90 21.15 4.55 -2.58
C LEU A 90 22.47 3.78 -2.55
N ALA A 91 23.33 4.06 -1.56
CA ALA A 91 24.59 3.35 -1.36
C ALA A 91 24.40 1.89 -0.91
N ALA A 92 23.31 1.60 -0.18
CA ALA A 92 22.98 0.25 0.26
C ALA A 92 22.38 -0.62 -0.85
N TYR A 93 21.96 -0.02 -1.98
CA TYR A 93 21.45 -0.74 -3.13
C TYR A 93 22.53 -1.68 -3.72
N PRO A 94 22.21 -2.93 -4.10
CA PRO A 94 23.19 -3.95 -4.52
C PRO A 94 23.82 -3.70 -5.90
N GLY A 95 23.93 -2.45 -6.33
CA GLY A 95 24.55 -2.03 -7.58
C GLY A 95 23.65 -2.22 -8.81
N PRO A 96 24.12 -1.83 -10.00
CA PRO A 96 23.36 -2.04 -11.22
C PRO A 96 23.04 -3.53 -11.39
N LEU A 97 21.77 -3.87 -11.63
CA LEU A 97 21.30 -5.25 -11.70
C LEU A 97 21.71 -5.89 -13.04
N VAL A 98 22.98 -6.27 -13.14
CA VAL A 98 23.56 -6.83 -14.37
C VAL A 98 23.71 -8.35 -14.22
N LYS A 99 23.21 -9.08 -15.21
CA LYS A 99 23.29 -10.54 -15.25
C LYS A 99 24.75 -10.98 -15.32
N GLY A 100 25.16 -11.86 -14.40
CA GLY A 100 26.51 -12.42 -14.34
C GLY A 100 27.47 -11.68 -13.40
N THR A 101 27.17 -10.43 -13.02
CA THR A 101 27.96 -9.68 -12.03
C THR A 101 27.25 -9.58 -10.69
N THR A 102 25.94 -9.29 -10.71
CA THR A 102 25.16 -9.08 -9.49
C THR A 102 24.58 -10.41 -9.03
N HIS A 103 24.93 -10.83 -7.81
CA HIS A 103 24.44 -12.09 -7.27
C HIS A 103 22.96 -12.01 -6.93
N LYS A 104 22.17 -12.94 -7.48
CA LYS A 104 20.73 -13.09 -7.18
C LYS A 104 20.44 -13.11 -5.67
N LYS A 105 21.29 -13.79 -4.89
CA LYS A 105 21.13 -13.87 -3.43
C LYS A 105 21.19 -12.50 -2.75
N SER A 106 22.14 -11.65 -3.15
CA SER A 106 22.29 -10.30 -2.60
C SER A 106 21.07 -9.42 -2.87
N VAL A 107 20.46 -9.54 -4.06
CA VAL A 107 19.22 -8.81 -4.38
C VAL A 107 18.04 -9.32 -3.56
N ILE A 108 17.91 -10.63 -3.38
CA ILE A 108 16.86 -11.22 -2.53
C ILE A 108 17.02 -10.77 -1.07
N GLU A 109 18.25 -10.75 -0.56
CA GLU A 109 18.55 -10.28 0.79
C GLU A 109 18.26 -8.79 0.95
N TYR A 110 18.56 -7.98 -0.06
CA TYR A 110 18.19 -6.57 -0.10
C TYR A 110 16.66 -6.38 -0.05
N CYS A 111 15.88 -7.09 -0.87
CA CYS A 111 14.42 -7.02 -0.83
C CYS A 111 13.86 -7.41 0.55
N LYS A 112 14.39 -8.49 1.15
CA LYS A 112 14.02 -8.89 2.52
C LYS A 112 14.39 -7.85 3.57
N LEU A 113 15.53 -7.19 3.42
CA LEU A 113 15.95 -6.13 4.31
C LEU A 113 14.97 -4.95 4.23
N ARG A 114 14.59 -4.53 3.02
CA ARG A 114 13.59 -3.48 2.81
C ARG A 114 12.25 -3.85 3.44
N ALA A 115 11.74 -5.06 3.21
CA ALA A 115 10.51 -5.53 3.85
C ALA A 115 10.54 -5.36 5.38
N ARG A 116 11.64 -5.69 6.05
CA ARG A 116 11.78 -5.52 7.52
C ARG A 116 11.90 -4.05 7.96
N SER A 117 12.40 -3.18 7.10
CA SER A 117 12.57 -1.75 7.39
C SER A 117 11.29 -0.93 7.23
N ALA A 118 10.18 -1.53 6.79
CA ALA A 118 8.93 -0.85 6.48
C ALA A 118 8.41 0.09 7.59
N ALA A 119 8.50 -0.34 8.86
CA ALA A 119 8.07 0.46 10.00
C ALA A 119 9.00 1.66 10.29
N HIS A 120 10.29 1.55 9.95
CA HIS A 120 11.29 2.58 10.19
C HIS A 120 11.29 3.65 9.08
N GLU A 121 10.92 3.27 7.85
CA GLU A 121 10.87 4.18 6.70
C GLU A 121 9.63 5.08 6.69
N GLY A 122 8.75 4.99 7.69
CA GLY A 122 7.56 5.84 7.79
C GLY A 122 6.58 5.65 6.64
N ALA A 123 6.54 4.44 6.07
CA ALA A 123 5.63 4.12 4.97
C ALA A 123 4.17 4.35 5.40
N ARG A 124 3.41 5.11 4.61
CA ARG A 124 1.98 5.38 4.87
C ARG A 124 1.16 4.09 4.88
N ASP A 125 1.55 3.13 4.07
CA ASP A 125 0.99 1.79 3.98
C ASP A 125 2.11 0.77 4.19
N VAL A 126 2.30 0.38 5.47
CA VAL A 126 3.31 -0.62 5.86
C VAL A 126 2.96 -1.98 5.27
N THR A 127 1.68 -2.35 5.28
CA THR A 127 1.17 -3.64 4.78
C THR A 127 1.50 -3.81 3.30
N GLY A 128 1.08 -2.86 2.45
CA GLY A 128 1.34 -2.89 1.02
C GLY A 128 2.83 -2.77 0.68
N TYR A 129 3.59 -1.99 1.46
CA TYR A 129 5.03 -1.87 1.29
C TYR A 129 5.74 -3.21 1.52
N VAL A 130 5.45 -3.91 2.62
CA VAL A 130 6.04 -5.24 2.92
C VAL A 130 5.68 -6.22 1.81
N LEU A 131 4.40 -6.28 1.45
CA LEU A 131 3.89 -7.20 0.44
C LEU A 131 4.62 -7.05 -0.91
N LEU A 132 4.87 -5.81 -1.34
CA LEU A 132 5.56 -5.55 -2.61
C LEU A 132 7.01 -6.06 -2.58
N TRP A 133 7.74 -5.82 -1.48
CA TRP A 133 9.11 -6.30 -1.35
C TRP A 133 9.21 -7.82 -1.22
N GLU A 134 8.26 -8.45 -0.54
CA GLU A 134 8.18 -9.91 -0.47
C GLU A 134 7.82 -10.53 -1.81
N LEU A 135 6.92 -9.91 -2.58
CA LEU A 135 6.60 -10.31 -3.94
C LEU A 135 7.83 -10.24 -4.84
N LEU A 136 8.61 -9.14 -4.78
CA LEU A 136 9.87 -9.03 -5.51
C LEU A 136 10.86 -10.13 -5.10
N ALA A 137 11.00 -10.42 -3.81
CA ALA A 137 11.85 -11.49 -3.33
C ALA A 137 11.38 -12.87 -3.82
N LEU A 138 10.07 -13.11 -3.89
CA LEU A 138 9.45 -14.34 -4.37
C LEU A 138 9.70 -14.53 -5.87
N MET A 139 9.44 -13.49 -6.67
CA MET A 139 9.74 -13.45 -8.11
C MET A 139 11.21 -13.75 -8.39
N LEU A 140 12.12 -13.12 -7.64
CA LEU A 140 13.55 -13.38 -7.78
C LEU A 140 13.88 -14.83 -7.44
N ARG A 141 13.38 -15.38 -6.32
CA ARG A 141 13.62 -16.77 -5.93
C ARG A 141 13.19 -17.76 -7.00
N GLN A 142 12.01 -17.58 -7.59
CA GLN A 142 11.44 -18.50 -8.59
C GLN A 142 11.81 -18.12 -10.04
N ASN A 143 12.77 -17.22 -10.26
CA ASN A 143 13.19 -16.77 -11.60
C ASN A 143 12.04 -16.22 -12.46
N GLY A 144 11.06 -15.58 -11.83
CA GLY A 144 9.88 -15.00 -12.49
C GLY A 144 8.76 -16.01 -12.78
N VAL A 145 8.91 -17.29 -12.43
CA VAL A 145 7.85 -18.30 -12.59
C VAL A 145 7.09 -18.44 -11.29
N VAL A 146 5.93 -17.79 -11.18
CA VAL A 146 5.14 -17.76 -9.95
C VAL A 146 3.74 -18.26 -10.23
N VAL A 147 3.26 -19.17 -9.39
CA VAL A 147 1.93 -19.75 -9.52
C VAL A 147 0.93 -18.94 -8.70
N GLY A 148 -0.34 -18.91 -9.11
CA GLY A 148 -1.39 -18.20 -8.37
C GLY A 148 -1.52 -18.62 -6.90
N SER A 149 -1.16 -19.87 -6.56
CA SER A 149 -1.09 -20.37 -5.18
C SER A 149 -0.05 -19.63 -4.34
N ASP A 150 1.14 -19.36 -4.91
CA ASP A 150 2.23 -18.68 -4.19
C ASP A 150 1.85 -17.23 -3.87
N ILE A 151 1.16 -16.57 -4.81
CA ILE A 151 0.63 -15.21 -4.62
C ILE A 151 -0.49 -15.22 -3.58
N ALA A 152 -1.39 -16.20 -3.63
CA ALA A 152 -2.46 -16.33 -2.64
C ALA A 152 -1.90 -16.56 -1.23
N GLU A 153 -0.90 -17.44 -1.09
CA GLU A 153 -0.23 -17.69 0.18
C GLU A 153 0.47 -16.42 0.69
N LEU A 154 1.18 -15.71 -0.18
CA LEU A 154 1.82 -14.44 0.15
C LEU A 154 0.80 -13.41 0.68
N LEU A 155 -0.32 -13.22 -0.03
CA LEU A 155 -1.38 -12.30 0.38
C LEU A 155 -1.98 -12.70 1.73
N MET A 156 -2.29 -13.99 1.92
CA MET A 156 -2.90 -14.48 3.16
C MET A 156 -1.94 -14.35 4.35
N ASN A 157 -0.65 -14.64 4.17
CA ASN A 157 0.34 -14.47 5.23
C ASN A 157 0.48 -12.99 5.62
N ASN A 158 0.55 -12.10 4.63
CA ASN A 158 0.64 -10.66 4.88
C ASN A 158 -0.57 -10.12 5.65
N THR A 159 -1.80 -10.56 5.34
CA THR A 159 -3.01 -10.17 6.11
C THR A 159 -3.01 -10.66 7.57
N ARG A 160 -2.32 -11.77 7.87
CA ARG A 160 -2.22 -12.31 9.22
C ARG A 160 -1.18 -11.57 10.05
N GLU A 161 -0.06 -11.21 9.44
CA GLU A 161 1.03 -10.48 10.08
C GLU A 161 0.71 -8.99 10.26
N TYR A 162 -0.03 -8.40 9.31
CA TYR A 162 -0.42 -7.00 9.29
C TYR A 162 -1.95 -6.87 9.16
N PRO A 163 -2.72 -7.21 10.21
CA PRO A 163 -4.17 -7.08 10.16
C PRO A 163 -4.56 -5.62 9.96
N ASP A 164 -5.40 -5.37 8.96
CA ASP A 164 -5.94 -4.03 8.72
C ASP A 164 -6.62 -3.50 9.99
N SER A 165 -6.15 -2.37 10.50
CA SER A 165 -6.78 -1.68 11.65
C SER A 165 -8.28 -1.43 11.41
N ALA A 166 -8.67 -1.16 10.16
CA ALA A 166 -10.07 -1.02 9.75
C ALA A 166 -10.87 -2.34 9.80
N ALA A 167 -10.23 -3.49 9.59
CA ALA A 167 -10.87 -4.80 9.74
C ALA A 167 -10.95 -5.23 11.21
N ALA A 168 -9.99 -4.80 12.05
CA ALA A 168 -10.03 -4.98 13.49
C ALA A 168 -11.19 -4.20 14.14
N SER A 169 -11.42 -2.94 13.75
CA SER A 169 -12.58 -2.17 14.24
C SER A 169 -13.93 -2.73 13.80
N ARG A 170 -14.03 -3.38 12.64
CA ARG A 170 -15.28 -4.04 12.19
C ARG A 170 -15.60 -5.32 12.97
N ARG A 171 -14.60 -5.98 13.56
CA ARG A 171 -14.81 -7.12 14.46
C ARG A 171 -15.16 -6.71 15.89
N GLY A 172 -14.88 -5.46 16.27
CA GLY A 172 -15.18 -4.90 17.60
C GLY A 172 -16.46 -4.07 17.71
N SER A 173 -17.07 -3.66 16.59
CA SER A 173 -18.32 -2.86 16.59
C SER A 173 -19.55 -3.76 16.60
N GLY A 174 -19.79 -4.47 17.71
CA GLY A 174 -21.13 -4.94 18.05
C GLY A 174 -22.06 -3.73 18.15
N ALA A 175 -23.14 -3.76 17.37
CA ALA A 175 -24.16 -2.72 17.36
C ALA A 175 -24.91 -2.73 18.71
N GLU A 176 -24.70 -1.72 19.54
CA GLU A 176 -25.55 -1.44 20.71
C GLU A 176 -26.86 -0.77 20.23
N PRO A 177 -28.04 -1.36 20.51
CA PRO A 177 -29.32 -0.69 20.30
C PRO A 177 -29.53 0.38 21.37
N ARG A 178 -29.67 1.65 20.95
CA ARG A 178 -30.13 2.74 21.80
C ARG A 178 -31.57 2.49 22.25
N GLU A 179 -31.81 2.43 23.55
CA GLU A 179 -33.13 2.65 24.16
C GLU A 179 -33.12 3.82 25.17
N PRO A 180 -34.26 4.50 25.38
CA PRO A 180 -34.31 5.88 25.86
C PRO A 180 -34.50 6.03 27.39
N ARG A 181 -34.06 7.20 27.88
CA ARG A 181 -34.10 7.74 29.26
C ARG A 181 -35.48 7.66 29.94
N PRO A 182 -35.53 7.48 31.28
CA PRO A 182 -35.93 8.60 32.16
C PRO A 182 -35.19 8.66 33.53
N GLU A 183 -35.24 9.82 34.19
CA GLU A 183 -34.79 10.05 35.59
C GLU A 183 -36.02 10.20 36.53
N PRO A 184 -35.95 10.40 37.87
CA PRO A 184 -34.84 10.27 38.87
C PRO A 184 -35.22 9.49 40.18
N CYS A 185 -34.24 9.02 40.97
CA CYS A 185 -34.16 9.08 42.46
C CYS A 185 -33.09 8.14 43.06
N GLU A 186 -32.16 8.73 43.81
CA GLU A 186 -31.04 8.17 44.61
C GLU A 186 -31.49 7.58 45.98
N PRO A 187 -30.63 6.95 46.85
CA PRO A 187 -29.15 6.89 46.83
C PRO A 187 -28.49 5.49 47.02
N GLN A 188 -27.19 5.48 46.70
CA GLN A 188 -26.22 4.38 46.66
C GLN A 188 -25.93 3.70 48.04
N PRO A 189 -25.14 2.61 48.08
CA PRO A 189 -23.68 2.78 48.12
C PRO A 189 -22.90 1.87 47.14
N GLU A 190 -21.89 2.50 46.52
CA GLU A 190 -20.78 1.99 45.71
C GLU A 190 -19.78 1.12 46.55
N PRO A 191 -18.69 0.60 45.96
CA PRO A 191 -18.56 -0.27 44.78
C PRO A 191 -17.67 -1.49 45.12
N ARG A 192 -17.60 -2.50 44.25
CA ARG A 192 -16.38 -3.32 44.15
C ARG A 192 -16.26 -4.01 42.80
N ASP A 193 -15.15 -3.68 42.16
CA ASP A 193 -14.65 -4.14 40.88
C ASP A 193 -14.42 -5.64 40.87
N GLU A 194 -15.03 -6.38 39.93
CA GLU A 194 -14.47 -7.63 39.37
C GLU A 194 -14.97 -7.79 37.92
N ASP A 195 -14.05 -7.55 36.98
CA ASP A 195 -13.87 -8.21 35.69
C ASP A 195 -15.11 -8.78 34.97
N SER A 196 -15.71 -7.95 34.10
CA SER A 196 -16.69 -8.43 33.12
C SER A 196 -15.99 -9.09 31.93
N TYR A 197 -15.67 -10.38 32.10
CA TYR A 197 -15.48 -11.30 30.99
C TYR A 197 -16.86 -11.57 30.37
N ALA A 198 -17.16 -10.96 29.23
CA ALA A 198 -18.35 -11.30 28.46
C ALA A 198 -18.23 -12.77 28.00
N PRO A 199 -19.18 -13.66 28.35
CA PRO A 199 -19.08 -15.05 27.97
C PRO A 199 -19.28 -15.20 26.46
N ASP A 200 -18.40 -16.00 25.85
CA ASP A 200 -18.59 -16.67 24.58
C ASP A 200 -20.07 -17.06 24.41
N GLN A 201 -20.62 -16.80 23.22
CA GLN A 201 -21.90 -17.38 22.82
C GLN A 201 -21.82 -18.89 23.07
N PRO A 202 -22.74 -19.48 23.87
CA PRO A 202 -22.65 -20.89 24.19
C PRO A 202 -22.75 -21.68 22.90
N ALA A 203 -21.76 -22.54 22.67
CA ALA A 203 -21.82 -23.54 21.60
C ALA A 203 -23.19 -24.26 21.68
N PRO A 204 -23.82 -24.54 20.53
CA PRO A 204 -25.13 -25.19 20.50
C PRO A 204 -25.08 -26.45 21.35
N SER A 205 -26.08 -26.62 22.22
CA SER A 205 -26.12 -27.76 23.12
C SER A 205 -26.21 -29.07 22.31
N LEU A 206 -25.76 -30.18 22.89
CA LEU A 206 -25.86 -31.49 22.24
C LEU A 206 -27.32 -31.85 21.89
N ASP A 207 -28.28 -31.36 22.68
CA ASP A 207 -29.71 -31.52 22.44
C ASP A 207 -30.18 -30.70 21.23
N ASP A 208 -29.70 -29.46 21.06
CA ASP A 208 -30.00 -28.63 19.89
C ASP A 208 -29.44 -29.23 18.60
N LEU A 209 -28.21 -29.77 18.66
CA LEU A 209 -27.57 -30.46 17.54
C LEU A 209 -28.32 -31.76 17.18
N SER A 210 -28.77 -32.51 18.18
CA SER A 210 -29.56 -33.73 18.00
C SER A 210 -30.91 -33.45 17.35
N ARG A 211 -31.62 -32.40 17.80
CA ARG A 211 -32.88 -31.96 17.20
C ARG A 211 -32.70 -31.47 15.77
N ALA A 212 -31.69 -30.65 15.51
CA ALA A 212 -31.38 -30.18 14.16
C ALA A 212 -31.05 -31.34 13.21
N ALA A 213 -30.35 -32.37 13.70
CA ALA A 213 -30.08 -33.59 12.94
C ALA A 213 -31.34 -34.41 12.66
N ALA A 214 -32.25 -34.53 13.63
CA ALA A 214 -33.54 -35.20 13.46
C ALA A 214 -34.44 -34.47 12.46
N ASP A 215 -34.52 -33.15 12.55
CA ASP A 215 -35.27 -32.29 11.62
C ASP A 215 -34.69 -32.37 10.21
N ALA A 216 -33.35 -32.40 10.08
CA ALA A 216 -32.69 -32.65 8.81
C ALA A 216 -33.04 -34.03 8.25
N GLY A 217 -33.08 -35.07 9.08
CA GLY A 217 -33.50 -36.43 8.70
C GLY A 217 -34.92 -36.48 8.16
N ALA A 218 -35.88 -35.88 8.88
CA ALA A 218 -37.27 -35.81 8.44
C ALA A 218 -37.43 -35.02 7.13
N ALA A 219 -36.67 -33.93 6.95
CA ALA A 219 -36.65 -33.19 5.70
C ALA A 219 -36.14 -34.02 4.51
N LEU A 220 -35.18 -34.93 4.74
CA LEU A 220 -34.69 -35.87 3.72
C LEU A 220 -35.71 -36.95 3.40
N ASP A 221 -36.42 -37.49 4.39
CA ASP A 221 -37.45 -38.51 4.14
C ASP A 221 -38.56 -37.95 3.25
N ARG A 222 -39.02 -36.73 3.52
CA ARG A 222 -39.99 -36.07 2.66
C ARG A 222 -39.45 -35.80 1.24
N LEU A 223 -38.16 -35.46 1.13
CA LEU A 223 -37.52 -35.29 -0.17
C LEU A 223 -37.49 -36.61 -0.96
N ARG A 224 -37.18 -37.74 -0.29
CA ARG A 224 -37.17 -39.08 -0.90
C ARG A 224 -38.55 -39.45 -1.42
N GLU A 225 -39.59 -39.21 -0.63
CA GLU A 225 -40.98 -39.43 -1.05
C GLU A 225 -41.29 -38.68 -2.36
N LEU A 226 -41.04 -37.36 -2.40
CA LEU A 226 -41.31 -36.53 -3.57
C LEU A 226 -40.55 -37.02 -4.82
N LEU A 227 -39.32 -37.49 -4.65
CA LEU A 227 -38.51 -38.03 -5.75
C LEU A 227 -39.02 -39.39 -6.24
N ILE A 228 -39.44 -40.28 -5.33
CA ILE A 228 -40.00 -41.60 -5.68
C ILE A 228 -41.28 -41.44 -6.50
N TYR A 229 -42.12 -40.45 -6.15
CA TYR A 229 -43.32 -40.11 -6.92
C TYR A 229 -43.02 -39.34 -8.23
N GLY A 230 -41.76 -39.07 -8.54
CA GLY A 230 -41.36 -38.39 -9.77
C GLY A 230 -41.56 -36.87 -9.76
N ASN A 231 -41.92 -36.27 -8.63
CA ASN A 231 -42.20 -34.84 -8.52
C ASN A 231 -40.92 -34.02 -8.29
N ARG A 232 -40.13 -33.89 -9.36
CA ARG A 232 -38.79 -33.28 -9.28
C ARG A 232 -38.80 -31.79 -8.96
N GLN A 233 -39.83 -31.05 -9.36
CA GLN A 233 -39.92 -29.61 -9.11
C GLN A 233 -40.29 -29.32 -7.65
N GLU A 234 -41.28 -30.03 -7.10
CA GLU A 234 -41.62 -29.89 -5.67
C GLU A 234 -40.49 -30.38 -4.78
N ALA A 235 -39.82 -31.48 -5.15
CA ALA A 235 -38.63 -31.94 -4.44
C ALA A 235 -37.54 -30.85 -4.38
N LEU A 236 -37.31 -30.12 -5.48
CA LEU A 236 -36.35 -29.03 -5.54
C LEU A 236 -36.75 -27.86 -4.64
N GLU A 237 -38.01 -27.44 -4.71
CA GLU A 237 -38.53 -26.36 -3.85
C GLU A 237 -38.47 -26.73 -2.37
N TRP A 238 -38.83 -27.96 -2.03
CA TRP A 238 -38.76 -28.49 -0.67
C TRP A 238 -37.32 -28.49 -0.14
N ALA A 239 -36.36 -28.96 -0.95
CA ALA A 239 -34.94 -28.96 -0.58
C ALA A 239 -34.41 -27.55 -0.32
N MET A 240 -34.82 -26.55 -1.12
CA MET A 240 -34.44 -25.16 -0.91
C MET A 240 -35.09 -24.53 0.33
N ARG A 241 -36.36 -24.87 0.64
CA ARG A 241 -37.06 -24.34 1.82
C ARG A 241 -36.54 -24.95 3.13
N SER A 242 -36.17 -26.23 3.11
CA SER A 242 -35.64 -26.96 4.27
C SER A 242 -34.14 -26.75 4.51
N GLY A 243 -33.45 -25.95 3.68
CA GLY A 243 -32.01 -25.71 3.82
C GLY A 243 -31.12 -26.90 3.41
N GLN A 244 -31.68 -27.91 2.75
CA GLN A 244 -30.97 -29.10 2.25
C GLN A 244 -30.19 -28.77 0.95
N TRP A 245 -29.29 -27.80 1.03
CA TRP A 245 -28.63 -27.19 -0.14
C TRP A 245 -27.82 -28.16 -0.98
N ALA A 246 -27.17 -29.16 -0.37
CA ALA A 246 -26.42 -30.19 -1.09
C ALA A 246 -27.34 -30.98 -2.05
N HIS A 247 -28.50 -31.41 -1.55
CA HIS A 247 -29.51 -32.12 -2.34
C HIS A 247 -30.14 -31.21 -3.39
N ALA A 248 -30.45 -29.95 -3.02
CA ALA A 248 -31.00 -28.97 -3.96
C ALA A 248 -30.03 -28.67 -5.12
N LEU A 249 -28.73 -28.49 -4.83
CA LEU A 249 -27.71 -28.22 -5.85
C LEU A 249 -27.46 -29.43 -6.75
N ALA A 250 -27.45 -30.64 -6.18
CA ALA A 250 -27.34 -31.88 -6.95
C ALA A 250 -28.54 -32.06 -7.89
N LEU A 251 -29.76 -31.92 -7.36
CA LEU A 251 -30.99 -32.04 -8.14
C LEU A 251 -31.10 -30.93 -9.20
N GLY A 252 -30.75 -29.70 -8.86
CA GLY A 252 -30.69 -28.56 -9.79
C GLY A 252 -29.71 -28.78 -10.93
N GLY A 253 -28.58 -29.46 -10.67
CA GLY A 253 -27.61 -29.87 -11.69
C GLY A 253 -28.19 -30.85 -12.72
N VAL A 254 -29.05 -31.77 -12.28
CA VAL A 254 -29.74 -32.75 -13.15
C VAL A 254 -30.90 -32.09 -13.91
N LEU A 255 -31.61 -31.14 -13.30
CA LEU A 255 -32.76 -30.44 -13.89
C LEU A 255 -32.38 -29.35 -14.92
N GLY A 256 -31.09 -29.06 -15.08
CA GLY A 256 -30.55 -28.20 -16.12
C GLY A 256 -30.09 -26.81 -15.64
N ARG A 257 -29.51 -26.03 -16.57
CA ARG A 257 -28.82 -24.76 -16.26
C ARG A 257 -29.69 -23.74 -15.52
N ARG A 258 -30.96 -23.60 -15.89
CA ARG A 258 -31.88 -22.63 -15.26
C ARG A 258 -32.20 -22.99 -13.81
N ALA A 259 -32.46 -24.27 -13.54
CA ALA A 259 -32.70 -24.76 -12.18
C ALA A 259 -31.44 -24.61 -11.32
N ARG A 260 -30.27 -25.01 -11.85
CA ARG A 260 -28.98 -24.84 -11.18
C ARG A 260 -28.70 -23.38 -10.80
N GLY A 261 -28.92 -22.43 -11.70
CA GLY A 261 -28.71 -21.00 -11.44
C GLY A 261 -29.64 -20.45 -10.35
N LEU A 262 -30.91 -20.85 -10.35
CA LEU A 262 -31.89 -20.42 -9.34
C LEU A 262 -31.53 -20.96 -7.95
N VAL A 263 -31.17 -22.24 -7.86
CA VAL A 263 -30.75 -22.86 -6.59
C VAL A 263 -29.48 -22.19 -6.06
N ALA A 264 -28.48 -21.97 -6.92
CA ALA A 264 -27.23 -21.30 -6.54
C ALA A 264 -27.48 -19.87 -6.02
N ALA A 265 -28.37 -19.11 -6.65
CA ALA A 265 -28.74 -17.77 -6.19
C ALA A 265 -29.44 -17.79 -4.81
N ARG A 266 -30.38 -18.73 -4.59
CA ARG A 266 -31.05 -18.89 -3.29
C ARG A 266 -30.11 -19.40 -2.20
N TRP A 267 -29.19 -20.29 -2.53
CA TRP A 267 -28.17 -20.79 -1.61
C TRP A 267 -27.25 -19.66 -1.16
N LEU A 268 -26.74 -18.87 -2.11
CA LEU A 268 -25.92 -17.70 -1.77
C LEU A 268 -26.71 -16.71 -0.90
N ALA A 269 -27.97 -16.42 -1.22
CA ALA A 269 -28.79 -15.52 -0.41
C ALA A 269 -29.06 -16.02 1.02
N ALA A 270 -28.85 -17.32 1.29
CA ALA A 270 -28.98 -17.91 2.62
C ALA A 270 -27.68 -17.85 3.43
N LEU A 271 -26.55 -17.51 2.81
CA LEU A 271 -25.27 -17.32 3.52
C LEU A 271 -25.21 -15.95 4.20
N PRO A 272 -24.37 -15.77 5.24
CA PRO A 272 -24.11 -14.45 5.81
C PRO A 272 -23.54 -13.50 4.76
N ALA A 273 -23.97 -12.24 4.77
CA ALA A 273 -23.53 -11.24 3.78
C ALA A 273 -22.01 -11.00 3.75
N ALA A 274 -21.29 -11.32 4.82
CA ALA A 274 -19.83 -11.20 4.92
C ALA A 274 -19.07 -12.47 4.51
N ASP A 275 -19.77 -13.51 4.03
CA ASP A 275 -19.16 -14.79 3.64
C ASP A 275 -18.35 -14.65 2.34
N PRO A 276 -17.06 -15.07 2.30
CA PRO A 276 -16.24 -15.03 1.08
C PRO A 276 -16.82 -15.84 -0.09
N LEU A 277 -17.69 -16.82 0.17
CA LEU A 277 -18.34 -17.64 -0.85
C LEU A 277 -19.16 -16.82 -1.84
N HIS A 278 -19.71 -15.67 -1.43
CA HIS A 278 -20.39 -14.75 -2.35
C HIS A 278 -19.47 -14.28 -3.47
N SER A 279 -18.29 -13.78 -3.08
CA SER A 279 -17.30 -13.23 -4.02
C SER A 279 -16.64 -14.35 -4.85
N LEU A 280 -16.35 -15.49 -4.21
CA LEU A 280 -15.79 -16.65 -4.90
C LEU A 280 -16.76 -17.18 -5.96
N HIS A 281 -18.03 -17.35 -5.62
CA HIS A 281 -19.03 -17.82 -6.57
C HIS A 281 -19.24 -16.83 -7.71
N ALA A 282 -19.26 -15.52 -7.44
CA ALA A 282 -19.31 -14.51 -8.49
C ALA A 282 -18.12 -14.61 -9.45
N ALA A 283 -16.89 -14.71 -8.93
CA ALA A 283 -15.68 -14.82 -9.74
C ALA A 283 -15.68 -16.08 -10.63
N LEU A 284 -16.09 -17.24 -10.07
CA LEU A 284 -16.15 -18.50 -10.80
C LEU A 284 -17.22 -18.53 -11.90
N ASN A 285 -18.29 -17.74 -11.77
CA ASN A 285 -19.33 -17.66 -12.80
C ASN A 285 -19.03 -16.61 -13.89
N VAL A 286 -18.11 -15.67 -13.63
CA VAL A 286 -17.67 -14.66 -14.60
C VAL A 286 -16.46 -15.13 -15.40
N ALA A 287 -15.59 -15.96 -14.84
CA ALA A 287 -14.39 -16.45 -15.51
C ALA A 287 -14.69 -17.69 -16.39
N PRO A 288 -14.35 -17.70 -17.70
CA PRO A 288 -14.24 -18.97 -18.42
C PRO A 288 -13.15 -19.82 -17.78
N VAL A 289 -13.41 -21.12 -17.63
CA VAL A 289 -12.43 -22.10 -17.12
C VAL A 289 -11.12 -21.94 -17.89
N PRO A 290 -9.97 -21.68 -17.23
CA PRO A 290 -8.70 -21.65 -17.93
C PRO A 290 -8.47 -23.02 -18.53
N ALA A 291 -8.40 -23.08 -19.87
CA ALA A 291 -8.00 -24.29 -20.57
C ALA A 291 -6.61 -24.67 -20.07
N ALA A 292 -6.51 -25.82 -19.39
CA ALA A 292 -5.22 -26.42 -19.10
C ALA A 292 -4.52 -26.71 -20.43
N THR A 293 -3.38 -26.07 -20.65
CA THR A 293 -2.39 -26.43 -21.69
C THR A 293 -1.41 -27.43 -21.14
#